data_AF-A0A4Y1Q6W8-F1
#
_entry.id   AF-A0A4Y1Q6W8-F1
#
_cell.length_a   1.000
_cell.length_b   1.000
_cell.length_c   1.000
_cell.angle_alpha   90.00
_cell.angle_beta   90.00
_cell.angle_gamma   90.00
#
_symmetry.space_group_name_H-M   'P 1'
#
loop_
_entity.id
_entity.type
_entity.pdbx_description
1 polymer ?
#
loop_
_entity_poly.entity_id
_entity_poly.type
_entity_poly.pdbx_seq_one_letter_code
_entity_poly.pdbx_strand_id
1 'polypeptide(L)'
;ELQVVGASPETLCKVESNKVYNHAIAGTTKRGQTIDEDKLLSEQLTASEKDKAEHIMLVDLARNDVNRVCKPESVKVDHLMQIQK
;
A
#
# COMPACT_ATOMS: atom_id res chain seq x y z
N GLU A 1 33.31 9.00 -5.69
CA GLU A 1 32.12 9.24 -4.85
C GLU A 1 31.01 8.28 -5.24
N LEU A 2 30.20 7.83 -4.28
CA LEU A 2 29.05 6.97 -4.55
C LEU A 2 27.82 7.86 -4.75
N GLN A 3 27.04 7.63 -5.81
CA GLN A 3 25.79 8.31 -6.08
C GLN A 3 24.64 7.30 -6.18
N VAL A 4 23.49 7.64 -5.61
CA VAL A 4 22.27 6.82 -5.64
C VAL A 4 21.13 7.67 -6.21
N VAL A 5 20.46 7.15 -7.23
CA VAL A 5 19.29 7.77 -7.87
C VAL A 5 18.17 6.74 -7.89
N GLY A 6 16.97 7.14 -7.46
CA GLY A 6 15.81 6.25 -7.43
C GLY A 6 14.51 7.03 -7.38
N ALA A 7 13.43 6.38 -7.80
CA ALA A 7 12.07 6.89 -7.75
C ALA A 7 11.20 5.84 -7.04
N SER A 8 11.20 5.85 -5.70
CA SER A 8 10.43 4.89 -4.91
C SER A 8 8.93 5.16 -5.08
N PRO A 9 8.12 4.16 -5.44
CA PRO A 9 6.66 4.29 -5.49
C PRO A 9 6.01 4.19 -4.10
N GLU A 10 6.75 3.71 -3.10
CA GLU A 10 6.23 3.34 -1.78
C GLU A 10 6.97 4.05 -0.65
N THR A 11 6.22 4.41 0.40
CA THR A 11 6.77 5.00 1.63
C THR A 11 6.83 3.94 2.72
N LEU A 12 8.05 3.53 3.10
CA LEU A 12 8.25 2.58 4.19
C LEU A 12 7.69 3.09 5.52
N CYS A 13 8.03 4.32 5.90
CA CYS A 13 7.52 4.95 7.12
C CYS A 13 7.66 6.47 7.01
N LYS A 14 6.63 7.21 7.45
CA LYS A 14 6.68 8.66 7.68
C LYS A 14 6.30 8.94 9.12
N VAL A 15 7.06 9.80 9.79
CA VAL A 15 6.72 10.28 11.14
C VAL A 15 6.54 11.79 11.09
N GLU A 16 5.36 12.27 11.45
CA GLU A 16 5.03 13.70 11.41
C GLU A 16 4.01 14.03 12.49
N SER A 17 4.23 15.12 13.23
CA SER A 17 3.33 15.57 14.30
C SER A 17 2.89 14.46 15.26
N ASN A 18 3.86 13.63 15.69
CA ASN A 18 3.65 12.49 16.58
C ASN A 18 2.69 11.41 16.04
N LYS A 19 2.61 11.27 14.70
CA LYS A 19 1.90 10.20 14.00
C LYS A 19 2.85 9.41 13.12
N VAL A 20 2.71 8.09 13.14
CA VAL A 20 3.41 7.16 12.25
C VAL A 20 2.47 6.80 11.11
N TYR A 21 2.96 6.88 9.89
CA TYR A 21 2.27 6.45 8.68
C TYR A 21 3.11 5.37 7.99
N ASN A 22 2.43 4.31 7.53
CA ASN A 22 2.99 3.28 6.67
C ASN A 22 2.02 3.09 5.50
N HIS A 23 2.55 2.85 4.31
CA HIS A 23 1.74 2.63 3.12
C HIS A 23 2.18 1.35 2.43
N ALA A 24 1.58 0.23 2.84
CA ALA A 24 1.82 -1.08 2.24
C ALA A 24 1.14 -1.18 0.86
N ILE A 25 1.92 -1.49 -0.18
CA ILE A 25 1.44 -1.70 -1.55
C ILE A 25 1.67 -3.16 -1.96
N ALA A 26 0.61 -3.81 -2.47
CA ALA A 26 0.68 -5.12 -3.09
C ALA A 26 -0.47 -5.32 -4.08
N GLY A 27 -0.25 -6.22 -5.02
CA GLY A 27 -1.09 -6.38 -6.20
C GLY A 27 -0.75 -5.34 -7.25
N THR A 28 -0.35 -5.80 -8.44
CA THR A 28 0.01 -4.94 -9.56
C THR A 28 -0.62 -5.46 -10.83
N THR A 29 -1.17 -4.55 -11.62
CA THR A 29 -1.58 -4.81 -13.00
C THR A 29 -1.00 -3.74 -13.91
N LYS A 30 -0.89 -4.05 -15.20
CA LYS A 30 -0.46 -3.07 -16.20
C LYS A 30 -1.50 -1.95 -16.31
N ARG A 31 -1.08 -0.76 -16.75
CA ARG A 31 -2.03 0.29 -17.16
C ARG A 31 -2.69 -0.08 -18.48
N GLY A 32 -3.97 0.27 -18.63
CA GLY A 32 -4.69 0.12 -19.89
C GLY A 32 -4.25 1.15 -20.92
N GLN A 33 -4.34 0.80 -22.21
CA GLN A 33 -4.10 1.74 -23.31
C GLN A 33 -5.28 2.71 -23.50
N THR A 34 -6.47 2.33 -23.03
CA THR A 34 -7.67 3.16 -23.00
C THR A 34 -8.21 3.26 -21.57
N ILE A 35 -9.07 4.26 -21.33
CA ILE A 35 -9.72 4.44 -20.03
C ILE A 35 -10.55 3.20 -19.64
N ASP A 36 -11.24 2.59 -20.62
CA ASP A 36 -12.06 1.41 -20.38
C ASP A 36 -11.20 0.17 -20.06
N GLU A 37 -10.07 -0.01 -20.77
CA GLU A 37 -9.13 -1.10 -20.46
C GLU A 37 -8.51 -0.90 -19.06
N ASP A 38 -8.12 0.33 -18.70
CA ASP A 38 -7.53 0.66 -17.40
C ASP A 38 -8.50 0.38 -16.24
N LYS A 39 -9.78 0.69 -16.46
CA LYS A 39 -10.86 0.41 -15.51
C LYS A 39 -11.07 -1.09 -15.36
N LEU A 40 -11.16 -1.84 -16.47
CA LEU A 40 -11.32 -3.29 -16.44
C LEU A 40 -10.16 -3.98 -15.71
N LEU A 41 -8.92 -3.58 -15.98
CA LEU A 41 -7.73 -4.13 -15.32
C LEU A 41 -7.72 -3.83 -13.82
N SER A 42 -8.14 -2.62 -13.43
CA SER A 42 -8.28 -2.24 -12.02
C SER A 42 -9.34 -3.09 -11.31
N GLU A 43 -10.50 -3.30 -11.94
CA GLU A 43 -11.58 -4.14 -11.42
C GLU A 43 -11.15 -5.61 -11.27
N GLN A 44 -10.40 -6.14 -12.24
CA GLN A 44 -9.82 -7.49 -12.18
C GLN A 44 -8.84 -7.62 -11.00
N LEU A 45 -7.97 -6.63 -10.80
CA LEU A 45 -7.02 -6.63 -9.69
C LEU A 45 -7.76 -6.59 -8.34
N THR A 46 -8.77 -5.73 -8.19
CA THR A 46 -9.60 -5.68 -6.97
C THR A 46 -10.39 -6.97 -6.75
N ALA A 47 -10.78 -7.68 -7.81
CA ALA A 47 -11.51 -8.94 -7.69
C ALA A 47 -10.62 -10.13 -7.31
N SER A 48 -9.32 -10.09 -7.64
CA SER A 48 -8.35 -11.17 -7.41
C SER A 48 -8.25 -11.57 -5.94
N GLU A 49 -8.70 -12.78 -5.60
CA GLU A 49 -8.61 -13.32 -4.23
C GLU A 49 -7.16 -13.45 -3.75
N LYS A 50 -6.26 -13.80 -4.66
CA LYS A 50 -4.83 -13.88 -4.39
C LYS A 50 -4.27 -12.52 -3.98
N ASP A 51 -4.45 -11.50 -4.81
CA ASP A 51 -3.86 -10.17 -4.56
C ASP A 51 -4.46 -9.51 -3.31
N LYS A 52 -5.77 -9.72 -3.06
CA LYS A 52 -6.42 -9.29 -1.82
C LYS A 52 -5.80 -9.95 -0.58
N ALA A 53 -5.57 -11.27 -0.63
CA ALA A 53 -4.97 -11.99 0.49
C ALA A 53 -3.54 -11.50 0.77
N GLU A 54 -2.74 -11.29 -0.27
CA GLU A 54 -1.39 -10.74 -0.15
C GLU A 54 -1.40 -9.32 0.43
N HIS A 55 -2.29 -8.44 -0.05
CA HIS A 55 -2.40 -7.08 0.47
C HIS A 55 -2.82 -7.03 1.94
N ILE A 56 -3.83 -7.81 2.32
CA ILE A 56 -4.30 -7.90 3.72
C ILE A 56 -3.17 -8.37 4.64
N MET A 57 -2.43 -9.40 4.23
CA MET A 57 -1.29 -9.91 5.00
C MET A 57 -0.23 -8.82 5.25
N LEU A 58 0.10 -8.01 4.24
CA LEU A 58 1.08 -6.92 4.39
C LEU A 58 0.54 -5.77 5.25
N VAL A 59 -0.74 -5.44 5.11
CA VAL A 59 -1.37 -4.42 5.98
C VAL A 59 -1.34 -4.88 7.43
N ASP A 60 -1.66 -6.15 7.72
CA ASP A 60 -1.60 -6.67 9.08
C ASP A 60 -0.17 -6.72 9.64
N LEU A 61 0.83 -7.04 8.81
CA LEU A 61 2.24 -6.96 9.18
C LEU A 61 2.63 -5.51 9.52
N ALA A 62 2.27 -4.54 8.68
CA ALA A 62 2.53 -3.13 8.91
C ALA A 62 1.85 -2.62 10.19
N ARG A 63 0.60 -3.03 10.45
CA ARG A 63 -0.10 -2.71 11.70
C ARG A 63 0.64 -3.26 12.91
N ASN A 64 1.14 -4.50 12.84
CA ASN A 64 1.93 -5.09 13.91
C ASN A 64 3.19 -4.26 14.20
N ASP A 65 3.93 -3.87 13.16
CA ASP A 65 5.13 -3.05 13.31
C ASP A 65 4.84 -1.67 13.92
N VAL A 66 3.80 -0.99 13.45
CA VAL A 66 3.37 0.30 14.02
C VAL A 66 2.94 0.15 15.49
N ASN A 67 2.23 -0.93 15.82
CA ASN A 67 1.74 -1.20 17.18
C ASN A 67 2.86 -1.45 18.21
N ARG A 68 4.07 -1.82 17.77
CA ARG A 68 5.23 -1.96 18.67
C ARG A 68 5.70 -0.64 19.27
N VAL A 69 5.38 0.49 18.64
CA VAL A 69 5.88 1.82 19.02
C VAL A 69 4.77 2.85 19.22
N CYS A 70 3.52 2.52 18.89
CA CYS A 70 2.35 3.38 19.05
C CYS A 70 1.43 2.86 20.17
N LYS A 71 0.52 3.70 20.64
CA LYS A 71 -0.53 3.23 21.56
C LYS A 71 -1.53 2.36 20.79
N PRO A 72 -1.90 1.15 21.25
CA PRO A 72 -2.75 0.24 20.47
C PRO A 72 -4.07 0.86 19.98
N GLU A 73 -4.70 1.70 20.79
CA GLU A 73 -5.95 2.39 20.45
C GLU A 73 -5.80 3.46 19.36
N SER A 74 -4.57 3.88 19.07
CA SER A 74 -4.27 4.88 18.03
C SER A 74 -3.96 4.27 16.67
N VAL A 75 -3.74 2.94 16.59
CA VAL A 75 -3.39 2.25 15.36
C VAL A 75 -4.66 1.91 14.58
N LYS A 76 -4.77 2.45 13.37
CA LYS A 76 -5.91 2.25 12.47
C LYS A 76 -5.46 2.13 11.02
N VAL A 77 -6.30 1.52 10.19
CA VAL A 77 -6.12 1.48 8.73
C VAL A 77 -7.03 2.54 8.13
N ASP A 78 -6.46 3.60 7.56
CA ASP A 78 -7.23 4.70 6.96
C ASP A 78 -7.78 4.33 5.57
N HIS A 79 -6.99 3.57 4.78
CA HIS A 79 -7.36 3.11 3.45
C HIS A 79 -6.98 1.64 3.30
N LEU A 80 -7.89 0.82 2.77
CA LEU A 80 -7.70 -0.61 2.53
C LEU A 80 -8.08 -0.96 1.09
N MET A 81 -7.21 -1.69 0.39
CA MET A 81 -7.42 -2.14 -1.00
C MET A 81 -7.78 -1.01 -1.98
N GLN A 82 -7.21 0.19 -1.78
CA GLN A 82 -7.41 1.32 -2.68
C GLN A 82 -6.48 1.22 -3.89
N ILE A 83 -7.04 1.25 -5.10
CA ILE A 83 -6.26 1.30 -6.34
C ILE A 83 -5.47 2.62 -6.43
N GLN A 84 -4.17 2.51 -6.71
CA GLN A 84 -3.27 3.61 -7.04
C GLN A 84 -2.93 3.56 -8.54
N LYS A 85 -2.77 4.73 -9.18
CA LYS A 85 -2.58 4.86 -10.64
C LYS A 85 -1.23 5.44 -11.02
#